data_AF-A0A9E2GM72-F1
#
_entry.id   AF-A0A9E2GM72-F1
#
_cell.length_a   1.000
_cell.length_b   1.000
_cell.length_c   1.000
_cell.angle_alpha   90.00
_cell.angle_beta   90.00
_cell.angle_gamma   90.00
#
_symmetry.space_group_name_H-M   'P 1'
#
loop_
_entity.id
_entity.type
_entity.pdbx_description
1 polymer ?
#
loop_
_entity_poly.entity_id
_entity_poly.type
_entity_poly.pdbx_seq_one_letter_code
_entity_poly.pdbx_strand_id
1 'polypeptide(L)' 'MENPDKYVGHIVRLKPNVFQHLIEHACRSGIPPDNCFLVATASRRMRKLICYNADLRVTVSISDVALV' A
#
# COMPACT_ATOMS: atom_id res chain seq x y z
N MET A 1 1.89 19.79 -4.31
CA MET A 1 2.47 18.47 -4.65
C MET A 1 2.79 17.76 -3.33
N GLU A 2 2.25 16.56 -3.11
CA GLU A 2 2.47 15.83 -1.86
C GLU A 2 3.84 15.13 -1.87
N ASN A 3 4.62 15.28 -0.79
CA ASN A 3 5.92 14.65 -0.64
C ASN A 3 5.74 13.18 -0.21
N PRO A 4 6.13 12.16 -1.02
CA PRO A 4 5.92 10.76 -0.68
C PRO A 4 6.72 10.30 0.55
N ASP A 5 7.81 10.97 0.92
CA ASP A 5 8.60 10.58 2.10
C ASP A 5 7.83 10.77 3.41
N LYS A 6 6.81 11.63 3.43
CA LYS A 6 5.97 11.84 4.64
C LYS A 6 5.22 10.58 5.06
N TYR A 7 5.10 9.60 4.16
CA TYR A 7 4.42 8.35 4.45
C TYR A 7 5.37 7.27 4.98
N VAL A 8 6.69 7.40 4.78
CA VAL A 8 7.65 6.37 5.20
C VAL A 8 7.60 6.19 6.72
N GLY A 9 7.49 4.94 7.16
CA GLY A 9 7.32 4.57 8.57
C GLY A 9 5.87 4.64 9.09
N HIS A 10 4.92 5.10 8.27
CA HIS A 10 3.50 5.13 8.64
C HIS A 10 2.73 3.92 8.10
N ILE A 11 1.65 3.59 8.81
CA ILE A 11 0.64 2.65 8.34
C ILE A 11 -0.33 3.41 7.43
N VAL A 12 -0.61 2.82 6.27
CA VAL A 12 -1.60 3.33 5.32
C VAL A 12 -2.63 2.26 4.98
N ARG A 13 -3.82 2.72 4.62
CA ARG A 13 -4.87 1.90 4.02
C ARG A 13 -4.95 2.13 2.53
N LEU A 14 -5.09 1.06 1.75
CA LEU A 14 -5.37 1.19 0.32
C LEU A 14 -6.84 1.58 0.13
N LYS A 15 -7.11 2.43 -0.87
CA LYS A 15 -8.48 2.75 -1.27
C LYS A 15 -9.23 1.47 -1.70
N PRO A 16 -10.56 1.41 -1.52
CA PRO A 16 -11.34 0.19 -1.75
C PRO A 16 -11.08 -0.47 -3.12
N ASN A 17 -11.06 0.30 -4.20
CA ASN A 17 -10.87 -0.24 -5.56
C ASN A 17 -9.47 -0.87 -5.74
N VAL A 18 -8.44 -0.27 -5.16
CA VAL A 18 -7.05 -0.76 -5.26
C VAL A 18 -6.87 -2.00 -4.38
N PHE A 19 -7.46 -1.97 -3.18
CA PHE A 19 -7.46 -3.11 -2.29
C PHE A 19 -8.22 -4.30 -2.88
N GLN A 20 -9.37 -4.05 -3.52
CA GLN A 20 -10.17 -5.09 -4.16
C GLN A 20 -9.40 -5.80 -5.27
N HIS A 21 -8.72 -5.06 -6.14
CA HIS A 21 -7.85 -5.68 -7.15
C HIS A 21 -6.68 -6.44 -6.53
N LEU A 22 -6.15 -5.97 -5.41
CA LEU A 22 -5.09 -6.69 -4.69
C LEU A 22 -5.57 -8.04 -4.17
N ILE A 23 -6.74 -8.08 -3.51
CA ILE A 23 -7.29 -9.30 -2.93
C ILE A 23 -7.76 -10.29 -4.00
N GLU A 24 -8.27 -9.81 -5.14
CA GLU A 24 -8.63 -10.66 -6.29
C GLU A 24 -7.42 -11.49 -6.76
N HIS A 25 -6.21 -10.93 -6.67
CA HIS A 25 -4.97 -11.64 -6.99
C HIS A 25 -4.40 -12.44 -5.80
N ALA A 26 -4.51 -11.94 -4.56
CA ALA A 26 -3.89 -12.52 -3.37
C ALA A 26 -4.72 -13.64 -2.70
N CYS A 27 -6.05 -13.66 -2.85
CA CYS A 27 -6.95 -14.62 -2.20
C CYS A 27 -6.74 -16.09 -2.60
N ARG A 28 -5.77 -16.41 -3.46
CA ARG A 28 -5.32 -17.78 -3.70
C ARG A 28 -4.69 -18.43 -2.45
N SER A 29 -4.24 -17.63 -1.48
CA SER A 29 -3.57 -18.11 -0.26
C SER A 29 -4.50 -18.38 0.94
N GLY A 30 -5.82 -18.19 0.80
CA GLY A 30 -6.81 -18.60 1.79
C GLY A 30 -6.92 -17.74 3.06
N ILE A 31 -6.10 -16.71 3.23
CA ILE A 31 -6.18 -15.75 4.33
C ILE A 31 -6.61 -14.38 3.75
N PRO A 32 -7.71 -13.78 4.24
CA PRO A 32 -8.07 -12.43 3.82
C PRO A 32 -7.00 -11.45 4.32
N PRO A 33 -6.33 -10.69 3.43
CA PRO A 33 -5.31 -9.76 3.86
C PRO A 33 -5.94 -8.61 4.66
N ASP A 34 -5.22 -8.09 5.65
CA ASP A 34 -5.58 -6.82 6.30
C ASP A 34 -5.33 -5.68 5.29
N ASN A 35 -6.14 -4.62 5.32
CA ASN A 35 -5.92 -3.45 4.48
C ASN A 35 -4.95 -2.45 5.14
N CYS A 36 -4.14 -2.87 6.10
CA CYS A 36 -3.16 -2.02 6.78
C CYS A 36 -1.75 -2.36 6.29
N PHE A 37 -1.07 -1.41 5.64
CA PHE A 37 0.26 -1.62 5.09
C PHE A 37 1.25 -0.61 5.66
N LEU A 38 2.41 -1.08 6.12
CA LEU A 38 3.53 -0.22 6.51
C LEU A 38 4.25 0.28 5.26
N VAL A 39 4.44 1.58 5.13
CA VAL A 39 5.24 2.18 4.05
C VAL A 39 6.72 2.08 4.40
N ALA A 40 7.44 1.17 3.74
CA ALA A 40 8.87 0.97 3.99
C ALA A 40 9.75 1.96 3.22
N THR A 41 9.33 2.36 2.02
CA THR A 41 10.10 3.32 1.22
C THR A 41 9.22 4.04 0.21
N ALA A 42 9.69 5.21 -0.21
CA ALA A 42 9.06 6.09 -1.16
C ALA A 42 10.00 6.32 -2.35
N SER A 43 9.48 6.15 -3.57
CA SER A 43 10.19 6.55 -4.78
C SER A 43 9.71 7.93 -5.21
N ARG A 44 10.54 8.97 -4.99
CA ARG A 44 10.27 10.33 -5.50
C ARG A 44 10.17 10.37 -7.02
N ARG A 45 11.05 9.62 -7.70
CA ARG A 45 11.11 9.58 -9.17
C ARG A 45 9.84 8.98 -9.77
N MET A 46 9.31 7.92 -9.17
CA MET A 46 8.11 7.23 -9.68
C MET A 46 6.81 7.72 -9.01
N ARG A 47 6.92 8.54 -7.95
CA ARG A 47 5.80 8.96 -7.08
C ARG A 47 5.00 7.78 -6.51
N LYS A 48 5.70 6.72 -6.15
CA LYS A 48 5.12 5.49 -5.62
C LYS A 48 5.62 5.19 -4.22
N LEU A 49 4.79 4.52 -3.45
CA LEU A 49 5.09 3.96 -2.14
C LEU A 49 5.28 2.46 -2.30
N ILE A 50 6.27 1.91 -1.59
CA ILE A 50 6.41 0.46 -1.42
C ILE A 50 5.92 0.14 -0.01
N CYS A 51 4.85 -0.62 0.07
CA CYS A 51 4.19 -0.94 1.33
C CYS A 51 4.20 -2.45 1.57
N TYR A 52 4.23 -2.84 2.85
CA TYR A 52 4.26 -4.24 3.29
C TYR A 52 3.12 -4.53 4.25
N ASN A 53 2.53 -5.72 4.12
CA ASN A 53 1.62 -6.31 5.10
C ASN A 53 1.87 -7.82 5.11
N ALA A 54 2.17 -8.40 6.27
CA ALA A 54 2.49 -9.82 6.40
C ALA A 54 3.52 -10.27 5.33
N ASP A 55 3.11 -11.14 4.41
CA ASP A 55 3.88 -11.67 3.28
C ASP A 55 3.67 -10.89 1.96
N LEU A 56 2.83 -9.85 1.96
CA LEU A 56 2.49 -9.04 0.80
C LEU A 56 3.38 -7.80 0.69
N ARG A 57 3.96 -7.62 -0.49
CA ARG A 57 4.62 -6.38 -0.91
C ARG A 57 3.82 -5.75 -2.03
N VAL A 58 3.43 -4.48 -1.85
CA VAL A 58 2.60 -3.74 -2.80
C VAL A 58 3.29 -2.44 -3.20
N THR A 59 3.13 -2.03 -4.45
CA THR A 59 3.64 -0.74 -4.94
C THR A 59 2.47 0.10 -5.42
N VAL A 60 2.20 1.22 -4.75
CA VAL A 60 0.98 2.03 -4.95
C VAL A 60 1.29 3.51 -5.10
N SER A 61 0.38 4.29 -5.70
CA SER A 61 0.51 5.75 -5.73
C SER A 61 0.13 6.36 -4.38
N ILE A 62 0.59 7.58 -4.11
CA ILE A 62 0.08 8.37 -2.97
C ILE A 62 -1.45 8.55 -3.07
N SER A 63 -1.95 8.74 -4.29
CA SER A 63 -3.38 8.92 -4.56
C SER A 63 -4.23 7.69 -4.25
N ASP A 64 -3.61 6.54 -4.05
CA ASP A 64 -4.27 5.26 -3.83
C ASP A 64 -4.36 4.89 -2.34
N VAL A 65 -3.80 5.72 -1.45
CA VAL A 65 -3.68 5.42 -0.03
C VAL A 65 -4.27 6.51 0.86
N ALA A 66 -4.65 6.11 2.08
CA ALA A 66 -5.01 7.00 3.17
C ALA A 66 -4.12 6.70 4.39
N LEU A 67 -3.61 7.74 5.05
CA LEU A 67 -2.94 7.60 6.35
C LEU A 67 -3.97 7.14 7.38
N VAL A 68 -3.55 6.23 8.28
CA VAL A 68 -4.33 5.79 9.44
C VAL A 68 -4.15 6.77 10.59
#